data_AF-A0A086ZNV7-F1
#
_entry.id   AF-A0A086ZNV7-F1
#
_cell.length_a   1.000
_cell.length_b   1.000
_cell.length_c   1.000
_cell.angle_alpha   90.00
_cell.angle_beta   90.00
_cell.angle_gamma   90.00
#
_symmetry.space_group_name_H-M   'P 1'
#
loop_
_entity.id
_entity.type
_entity.pdbx_description
1 polymer ?
#
loop_
_entity_poly.entity_id
_entity_poly.type
_entity_poly.pdbx_seq_one_letter_code
_entity_poly.pdbx_strand_id
1 'polypeptide(L)'
;MRGVLRLSHRPVADAMSNPRYHNGHRRREVQAYYRARRADCYICGRPIDYGLRPPDPWSFVIDETVAIANGGRVCRANSGPAHRWCNAVKGTHTLEWARAEVKRRLAGGKPAAASKPRDFEAADW
;
A
#
# COMPACT_ATOMS: atom_id res chain seq x y z
N MET A 1 -8.09 -15.68 59.50
CA MET A 1 -8.86 -15.54 58.23
C MET A 1 -7.94 -14.87 57.21
N ARG A 2 -7.30 -15.65 56.32
CA ARG A 2 -6.34 -15.12 55.33
C ARG A 2 -7.10 -14.74 54.06
N GLY A 3 -7.19 -13.44 53.79
CA GLY A 3 -7.78 -12.91 52.57
C GLY A 3 -6.94 -13.26 51.35
N VAL A 4 -7.55 -13.92 50.37
CA VAL A 4 -6.94 -14.20 49.07
C VAL A 4 -7.21 -12.99 48.18
N LEU A 5 -6.19 -12.16 47.92
CA LEU A 5 -6.26 -11.12 46.90
C LEU A 5 -6.44 -11.80 45.54
N ARG A 6 -7.63 -11.68 44.95
CA ARG A 6 -7.84 -12.00 43.53
C ARG A 6 -7.08 -10.97 42.70
N LEU A 7 -5.96 -11.41 42.10
CA LEU A 7 -5.32 -10.67 41.01
C LEU A 7 -6.29 -10.63 39.83
N SER A 8 -6.79 -9.43 39.53
CA SER A 8 -7.57 -9.16 38.34
C SER A 8 -6.66 -9.22 37.12
N HIS A 9 -6.68 -10.36 36.43
CA HIS A 9 -6.10 -10.46 35.10
C HIS A 9 -6.91 -9.56 34.15
N ARG A 10 -6.42 -8.34 33.91
CA ARG A 10 -6.90 -7.49 32.81
C ARG A 10 -6.41 -8.15 31.52
N PRO A 11 -7.29 -8.53 30.57
CA PRO A 11 -6.82 -9.07 29.31
C PRO A 11 -6.15 -7.93 28.54
N VAL A 12 -4.83 -8.01 28.40
CA VAL A 12 -4.09 -7.13 27.51
C VAL A 12 -4.48 -7.55 26.10
N ALA A 13 -5.23 -6.70 25.40
CA ALA A 13 -5.66 -6.97 24.03
C ALA A 13 -4.46 -7.33 23.16
N ASP A 14 -4.58 -8.46 22.47
CA ASP A 14 -3.55 -9.12 21.68
C ASP A 14 -3.09 -8.23 20.51
N ALA A 15 -2.01 -7.50 20.71
CA ALA A 15 -1.41 -6.59 19.74
C ALA A 15 -0.94 -7.29 18.45
N MET A 16 -0.98 -8.64 18.40
CA MET A 16 -0.72 -9.44 17.19
C MET A 16 -1.88 -9.48 16.19
N SER A 17 -3.01 -8.85 16.50
CA SER A 17 -4.26 -8.97 15.72
C SER A 17 -4.50 -7.82 14.73
N ASN A 18 -3.50 -7.03 14.36
CA ASN A 18 -3.69 -6.04 13.30
C ASN A 18 -3.57 -6.74 11.93
N PRO A 19 -4.69 -6.94 11.19
CA PRO A 19 -4.68 -7.66 9.91
C PRO A 19 -3.76 -7.01 8.87
N ARG A 20 -3.35 -5.75 9.07
CA ARG A 20 -2.37 -5.05 8.24
C ARG A 20 -0.96 -5.64 8.30
N TYR A 21 -0.56 -6.25 9.42
CA TYR A 21 0.80 -6.79 9.60
C TYR A 21 0.89 -8.31 9.52
N HIS A 22 -0.23 -9.02 9.68
CA HIS A 22 -0.28 -10.49 9.66
C HIS A 22 0.29 -11.09 8.36
N ASN A 23 0.21 -10.37 7.23
CA ASN A 23 0.69 -10.82 5.92
C ASN A 23 2.04 -10.23 5.50
N GLY A 24 2.84 -9.70 6.44
CA GLY A 24 4.11 -9.02 6.14
C GLY A 24 5.11 -9.88 5.36
N HIS A 25 5.30 -11.15 5.76
CA HIS A 25 6.17 -12.09 5.05
C HIS A 25 5.75 -12.28 3.60
N ARG A 26 4.47 -12.62 3.39
CA ARG A 26 3.90 -12.86 2.06
C ARG A 26 4.00 -11.62 1.17
N ARG A 27 3.80 -10.44 1.73
CA ARG A 27 3.97 -9.18 0.99
C ARG A 27 5.42 -8.99 0.54
N ARG A 28 6.41 -9.30 1.38
CA ARG A 28 7.84 -9.28 0.98
C ARG A 28 8.14 -10.30 -0.12
N GLU A 29 7.60 -11.51 -0.04
CA GLU A 29 7.77 -12.55 -1.08
C GLU A 29 7.22 -12.08 -2.43
N VAL A 30 6.01 -11.51 -2.45
CA VAL A 30 5.38 -10.99 -3.67
C VAL A 30 6.15 -9.78 -4.21
N GLN A 31 6.61 -8.88 -3.33
CA GLN A 31 7.47 -7.77 -3.73
C GLN A 31 8.76 -8.26 -4.38
N ALA A 32 9.47 -9.22 -3.77
CA ALA A 32 10.69 -9.79 -4.32
C ALA A 32 10.45 -10.45 -5.69
N TYR A 33 9.35 -11.22 -5.81
CA TYR A 33 8.95 -11.88 -7.05
C TYR A 33 8.80 -10.90 -8.23
N TYR A 34 8.11 -9.77 -8.02
CA TYR A 34 7.89 -8.78 -9.07
C TYR A 34 9.10 -7.86 -9.29
N ARG A 35 9.87 -7.54 -8.24
CA ARG A 35 11.15 -6.81 -8.39
C ARG A 35 12.14 -7.57 -9.27
N ALA A 36 12.27 -8.89 -9.07
CA ALA A 36 13.15 -9.73 -9.88
C ALA A 36 12.77 -9.76 -11.37
N ARG A 37 11.48 -9.59 -11.68
CA ARG A 37 10.95 -9.61 -13.06
C ARG A 37 10.95 -8.25 -13.74
N ARG A 38 11.13 -7.16 -12.99
CA ARG A 38 11.00 -5.78 -13.47
C ARG A 38 9.73 -5.55 -14.30
N ALA A 39 8.61 -6.10 -13.83
CA ALA A 39 7.34 -6.06 -14.56
C ALA A 39 6.75 -4.64 -14.60
N ASP A 40 6.04 -4.34 -15.68
CA ASP A 40 5.36 -3.06 -15.87
C ASP A 40 4.15 -2.91 -14.95
N CYS A 41 3.70 -1.68 -14.74
CA CYS A 41 2.52 -1.41 -13.93
C CYS A 41 1.27 -2.01 -14.58
N TYR A 42 0.66 -2.99 -13.92
CA TYR A 42 -0.49 -3.71 -14.49
C TYR A 42 -1.81 -2.90 -14.52
N ILE A 43 -1.83 -1.72 -13.86
CA ILE A 43 -2.95 -0.77 -13.87
C ILE A 43 -2.85 0.15 -15.09
N CYS A 44 -1.69 0.76 -15.36
CA CYS A 44 -1.56 1.76 -16.43
C CYS A 44 -0.80 1.27 -17.67
N GLY A 45 -0.18 0.09 -17.60
CA GLY A 45 0.64 -0.51 -18.66
C GLY A 45 1.99 0.14 -18.90
N ARG A 46 2.39 1.14 -18.09
CA ARG A 46 3.68 1.84 -18.24
C ARG A 46 4.78 1.18 -17.40
N PRO A 47 6.05 1.27 -17.82
CA PRO A 47 7.16 0.72 -17.06
C PRO A 47 7.28 1.36 -15.67
N ILE A 48 7.73 0.55 -14.71
CA ILE A 48 8.05 1.00 -13.35
C ILE A 48 9.56 1.18 -13.26
N ASP A 49 10.00 2.35 -12.81
CA ASP A 49 11.38 2.52 -12.37
C ASP A 49 11.50 2.01 -10.93
N TYR A 50 12.11 0.84 -10.80
CA TYR A 50 12.32 0.15 -9.51
C TYR A 50 13.39 0.80 -8.63
N GLY A 51 14.14 1.78 -9.15
CA GLY A 51 15.08 2.61 -8.38
C GLY A 51 14.43 3.77 -7.63
N LEU A 52 13.21 4.15 -8.01
CA LEU A 52 12.47 5.22 -7.32
C LEU A 52 12.07 4.79 -5.91
N ARG A 53 12.35 5.67 -4.94
CA ARG A 53 12.01 5.47 -3.54
C ARG A 53 10.65 6.11 -3.21
N PRO A 54 9.84 5.49 -2.34
CA PRO A 54 8.68 6.17 -1.76
C PRO A 54 9.11 7.48 -1.05
N PRO A 55 8.27 8.54 -1.04
CA PRO A 55 6.86 8.57 -1.45
C PRO A 55 6.63 8.92 -2.94
N ASP A 56 7.63 8.78 -3.82
CA ASP A 56 7.48 9.13 -5.24
C ASP A 56 6.23 8.47 -5.88
N PRO A 57 5.38 9.22 -6.62
CA PRO A 57 4.19 8.71 -7.29
C PRO A 57 4.45 7.52 -8.22
N TRP A 58 5.63 7.47 -8.82
CA TRP A 58 6.07 6.45 -9.78
C TRP A 58 6.91 5.35 -9.13
N SER A 59 7.14 5.41 -7.81
CA SER A 59 7.79 4.33 -7.08
C SER A 59 6.96 3.03 -7.13
N PHE A 60 7.68 1.91 -7.11
CA PHE A 60 7.09 0.57 -7.09
C PHE A 60 6.32 0.30 -5.78
N VAL A 61 5.11 -0.23 -5.92
CA VAL A 61 4.35 -0.87 -4.84
C VAL A 61 3.70 -2.15 -5.36
N ILE A 62 3.27 -3.01 -4.43
CA ILE A 62 2.36 -4.12 -4.73
C ILE A 62 0.94 -3.64 -4.45
N ASP A 63 0.09 -3.74 -5.46
CA ASP A 63 -1.35 -3.55 -5.35
C ASP A 63 -2.03 -4.91 -5.22
N GLU A 64 -3.09 -4.98 -4.42
CA GLU A 64 -3.96 -6.14 -4.34
C GLU A 64 -5.15 -5.96 -5.29
N THR A 65 -5.25 -6.79 -6.34
CA THR A 65 -6.29 -6.71 -7.40
C THR A 65 -7.68 -6.56 -6.80
N VAL A 66 -8.05 -7.47 -5.90
CA VAL A 66 -9.14 -7.32 -4.93
C VAL A 66 -8.53 -6.76 -3.65
N ALA A 67 -8.99 -5.58 -3.24
CA ALA A 67 -8.50 -4.94 -2.02
C ALA A 67 -8.77 -5.81 -0.78
N ILE A 68 -7.88 -5.75 0.21
CA ILE A 68 -8.04 -6.46 1.50
C ILE A 68 -9.36 -6.08 2.18
N ALA A 69 -9.75 -4.80 2.10
CA ALA A 69 -11.02 -4.30 2.64
C ALA A 69 -12.26 -4.96 1.99
N ASN A 70 -12.14 -5.47 0.77
CA ASN A 70 -13.19 -6.16 0.03
C ASN A 70 -13.03 -7.69 0.07
N GLY A 71 -12.27 -8.22 1.03
CA GLY A 71 -12.07 -9.67 1.20
C GLY A 71 -10.91 -10.27 0.39
N GLY A 72 -10.12 -9.44 -0.31
CA GLY A 72 -8.92 -9.88 -1.01
C GLY A 72 -7.81 -10.35 -0.05
N ARG A 73 -6.86 -11.13 -0.58
CA ARG A 73 -5.68 -11.59 0.19
C ARG A 73 -4.38 -11.26 -0.54
N VAL A 74 -3.30 -11.13 0.23
CA VAL A 74 -1.95 -10.97 -0.33
C VAL A 74 -1.50 -12.31 -0.89
N CYS A 75 -1.46 -12.46 -2.20
CA CYS A 75 -0.93 -13.64 -2.90
C CYS A 75 -0.63 -13.28 -4.35
N ARG A 76 0.22 -14.06 -5.03
CA ARG A 76 0.61 -13.76 -6.43
C ARG A 76 -0.58 -13.68 -7.38
N ALA A 77 -1.63 -14.48 -7.16
CA ALA A 77 -2.84 -14.49 -7.98
C ALA A 77 -3.72 -13.23 -7.80
N ASN A 78 -3.63 -12.55 -6.65
CA ASN A 78 -4.40 -11.35 -6.33
C ASN A 78 -3.51 -10.12 -6.15
N SER A 79 -2.27 -10.14 -6.65
CA SER A 79 -1.34 -9.03 -6.44
C SER A 79 -0.57 -8.74 -7.72
N GLY A 80 -0.45 -7.45 -8.05
CA GLY A 80 0.23 -6.96 -9.24
C GLY A 80 1.22 -5.83 -8.91
N PRO A 81 2.27 -5.67 -9.75
CA PRO A 81 3.18 -4.53 -9.66
C PRO A 81 2.44 -3.26 -10.09
N ALA A 82 2.53 -2.19 -9.30
CA ALA A 82 1.90 -0.92 -9.61
C ALA A 82 2.80 0.26 -9.24
N HIS A 83 2.59 1.40 -9.90
CA HIS A 83 3.08 2.67 -9.38
C HIS A 83 2.30 3.04 -8.11
N ARG A 84 2.96 3.69 -7.14
CA ARG A 84 2.35 4.16 -5.89
C ARG A 84 1.10 5.01 -6.14
N TRP A 85 1.14 5.91 -7.12
CA TRP A 85 0.01 6.76 -7.48
C TRP A 85 -1.12 5.99 -8.15
N CYS A 86 -0.82 5.05 -9.06
CA CYS A 86 -1.85 4.21 -9.67
C CYS A 86 -2.60 3.39 -8.60
N ASN A 87 -1.85 2.81 -7.65
CA ASN A 87 -2.42 2.10 -6.50
C ASN A 87 -3.27 3.01 -5.59
N ALA A 88 -2.81 4.24 -5.33
CA ALA A 88 -3.56 5.21 -4.56
C ALA A 88 -4.86 5.66 -5.26
N VAL A 89 -4.84 5.86 -6.58
CA VAL A 89 -6.04 6.16 -7.39
C VAL A 89 -7.02 4.98 -7.34
N LYS A 90 -6.54 3.74 -7.48
CA LYS A 90 -7.38 2.55 -7.40
C LYS A 90 -8.08 2.42 -6.05
N GLY A 91 -7.36 2.57 -4.95
CA GLY A 91 -7.93 2.37 -3.61
C GLY A 91 -8.64 1.01 -3.48
N THR A 92 -9.92 1.03 -3.11
CA THR A 92 -10.78 -0.16 -2.99
C THR A 92 -11.65 -0.42 -4.23
N HIS A 93 -11.50 0.37 -5.30
CA HIS A 93 -12.22 0.13 -6.55
C HIS A 93 -11.67 -1.10 -7.29
N THR A 94 -12.42 -1.57 -8.29
CA THR A 94 -12.01 -2.69 -9.14
C THR A 94 -10.83 -2.31 -10.02
N LEU A 95 -10.07 -3.33 -10.47
CA LEU A 95 -8.95 -3.11 -11.40
C LEU A 95 -9.40 -2.49 -12.72
N GLU A 96 -10.59 -2.89 -13.21
CA GLU A 96 -11.17 -2.33 -14.43
C GLU A 96 -11.45 -0.83 -14.29
N TRP A 97 -12.11 -0.43 -13.20
CA TRP A 97 -12.36 0.98 -12.91
C TRP A 97 -11.03 1.75 -12.79
N ALA A 98 -10.04 1.18 -12.10
CA ALA A 98 -8.74 1.82 -11.93
C ALA A 98 -8.01 2.04 -13.26
N ARG A 99 -8.07 1.08 -14.19
CA ARG A 99 -7.49 1.21 -15.53
C ARG A 99 -8.11 2.38 -16.28
N ALA A 100 -9.44 2.50 -16.27
CA ALA A 100 -10.15 3.59 -16.93
C ALA A 100 -9.80 4.95 -16.28
N GLU A 101 -9.85 5.03 -14.95
CA GLU A 101 -9.63 6.27 -14.22
C GLU A 101 -8.17 6.75 -14.31
N VAL A 102 -7.20 5.85 -14.18
CA VAL A 102 -5.78 6.19 -14.33
C VAL A 102 -5.50 6.67 -15.75
N LYS A 103 -6.07 6.02 -16.79
CA LYS A 103 -5.93 6.48 -18.18
C LYS A 103 -6.49 7.89 -18.34
N ARG A 104 -7.68 8.18 -17.79
CA ARG A 104 -8.31 9.51 -17.83
C ARG A 104 -7.43 10.56 -17.17
N ARG A 105 -6.90 10.30 -15.97
CA ARG A 105 -6.04 11.25 -15.24
C ARG A 105 -4.70 11.49 -15.97
N LEU A 106 -4.10 10.44 -16.54
CA LEU A 106 -2.84 10.56 -17.28
C LEU A 106 -2.97 11.39 -18.56
N ALA A 107 -4.18 11.51 -19.13
CA ALA A 107 -4.44 12.42 -20.25
C ALA A 107 -4.25 13.90 -19.84
N GLY A 108 -4.44 14.24 -18.56
CA GLY A 108 -4.15 15.55 -18.00
C GLY A 108 -2.69 15.75 -17.58
N GLY A 109 -1.82 14.76 -17.78
CA GLY A 109 -0.40 14.82 -17.42
C GLY A 109 0.02 13.80 -16.37
N LYS A 110 1.35 13.63 -16.26
CA LYS A 110 1.97 12.72 -15.29
C LYS A 110 2.06 13.43 -13.91
N PRO A 111 1.62 12.80 -12.81
CA PRO A 111 1.78 13.39 -11.48
C PRO A 111 3.27 13.55 -11.17
N ALA A 112 3.64 14.76 -10.77
CA ALA A 112 4.97 15.08 -10.26
C ALA A 112 5.14 14.55 -8.83
N ALA A 113 6.38 14.28 -8.43
CA ALA A 113 6.69 14.00 -7.04
C ALA A 113 6.23 15.16 -6.15
N ALA A 114 5.71 14.85 -4.96
CA ALA A 114 5.37 15.88 -3.99
C ALA A 114 6.63 16.71 -3.68
N SER A 115 6.51 18.04 -3.74
CA SER A 115 7.56 18.91 -3.23
C SER A 115 7.72 18.67 -1.73
N LYS A 116 8.93 18.86 -1.20
CA LYS A 116 9.15 18.84 0.25
C LYS A 116 8.14 19.81 0.91
N PRO A 117 7.53 19.45 2.05
CA PRO A 117 6.76 20.43 2.82
C PRO A 117 7.69 21.62 3.11
N ARG A 118 7.14 22.83 3.00
CA ARG A 118 7.86 24.03 3.42
C ARG A 118 8.10 23.92 4.93
N ASP A 119 9.27 24.37 5.36
CA ASP A 119 9.54 24.49 6.79
C ASP A 119 8.50 25.45 7.37
N PHE A 120 7.76 25.01 8.39
CA PHE A 120 6.87 25.88 9.15
C PHE A 120 7.76 26.70 10.09
N GLU A 121 7.80 28.02 9.92
CA GLU A 121 8.59 28.89 10.79
C GLU A 121 7.80 29.28 12.04
N ALA A 122 8.51 29.59 13.13
CA ALA A 122 7.88 30.01 14.39
C ALA A 122 7.01 31.27 14.27
N ALA A 123 7.17 32.04 13.18
CA ALA A 123 6.38 33.23 12.86
C ALA A 123 5.00 32.92 12.25
N ASP A 124 4.69 31.64 11.95
CA ASP A 124 3.41 31.20 11.39
C ASP A 124 2.36 30.79 12.47
N TRP A 125 2.64 31.07 13.75
CA TRP A 125 1.73 30.90 14.90
C TRP A 125 1.10 32.22 15.33
#